data_AF-A0A3M6VEF4-F1
#
_entry.id   AF-A0A3M6VEF4-F1
#
_cell.length_a   1.000
_cell.length_b   1.000
_cell.length_c   1.000
_cell.angle_alpha   90.00
_cell.angle_beta   90.00
_cell.angle_gamma   90.00
#
_symmetry.space_group_name_H-M   'P 1'
#
loop_
_entity.id
_entity.type
_entity.pdbx_description
1 polymer ?
#
loop_
_entity_poly.entity_id
_entity_poly.type
_entity_poly.pdbx_seq_one_letter_code
_entity_poly.pdbx_strand_id
1 'polypeptide(L)'
;MDVIKHAAVGTVIVGGGLTAVQGFMARKLRRPNSLALSLGSFVGVFRLLEGTGRKLPTHNERRFLNAPQAAAVAAAVSSLLLEADRKTVLVSYAAVEAALILIKEFTMLADIKYIDIPLGALAAGPLIDSWIYQSDAFAKSQLAALDSFCQLPSDVLRRMRDEMPSNKLVSRCDVFHRGQTCTQFHSDYFVKGMKFAIRLYVPIYAVSVLGPKYKRWIWGPRPALASLVVRYLRTCCCLTMLYQVPLGVSCLSRSDRHRLIVRMAGALTTLAFLAEHHHRRGSVMKAVGVYTTGTVAARMVTAIGLPDKIVKWGQLVLLSAAIAVIFQHTTPDSSRMVRMLYGHNDKLALTPQQRVTTSHEAASKSTKRAS
;
A
#
# COMPACT_ATOMS: atom_id res chain seq x y z
N MET A 1 -14.69 -26.73 20.87
CA MET A 1 -14.22 -25.61 21.73
C MET A 1 -12.90 -24.98 21.27
N ASP A 2 -11.96 -25.73 20.70
CA ASP A 2 -10.62 -25.19 20.36
C ASP A 2 -10.61 -24.13 19.26
N VAL A 3 -11.50 -24.22 18.27
CA VAL A 3 -11.58 -23.24 17.17
C VAL A 3 -12.02 -21.87 17.68
N ILE A 4 -12.99 -21.85 18.61
CA ILE A 4 -13.48 -20.61 19.24
C ILE A 4 -12.38 -19.98 20.09
N LYS A 5 -11.65 -20.79 20.88
CA LYS A 5 -10.49 -20.30 21.65
C LYS A 5 -9.40 -19.74 20.73
N HIS A 6 -9.10 -20.40 19.62
CA HIS A 6 -8.09 -19.97 18.65
C HIS A 6 -8.48 -18.66 17.92
N ALA A 7 -9.74 -18.51 17.55
CA ALA A 7 -10.31 -17.29 16.99
C ALA A 7 -10.26 -16.14 18.01
N ALA A 8 -10.72 -16.38 19.25
CA ALA A 8 -10.72 -15.39 20.32
C ALA A 8 -9.29 -14.90 20.65
N VAL A 9 -8.32 -15.81 20.75
CA VAL A 9 -6.91 -15.46 20.96
C VAL A 9 -6.38 -14.61 19.80
N GLY A 10 -6.72 -14.95 18.55
CA GLY A 10 -6.35 -14.16 17.38
C GLY A 10 -6.91 -12.73 17.43
N THR A 11 -8.19 -12.58 17.75
CA THR A 11 -8.85 -11.28 17.91
C THR A 11 -8.22 -10.44 19.01
N VAL A 12 -7.97 -11.04 20.18
CA VAL A 12 -7.38 -10.32 21.33
C VAL A 12 -5.95 -9.88 21.05
N ILE A 13 -5.12 -10.74 20.45
CA ILE A 13 -3.73 -10.39 20.11
C ILE A 13 -3.71 -9.23 19.11
N VAL A 14 -4.52 -9.31 18.06
CA VAL A 14 -4.47 -8.37 16.94
C VAL A 14 -5.16 -7.04 17.29
N GLY A 15 -6.39 -7.09 17.81
CA GLY A 15 -7.13 -5.90 18.23
C GLY A 15 -6.56 -5.27 19.50
N GLY A 16 -6.24 -6.08 20.51
CA GLY A 16 -5.65 -5.63 21.77
C GLY A 16 -4.23 -5.12 21.60
N GLY A 17 -3.40 -5.81 20.81
CA GLY A 17 -2.03 -5.37 20.52
C GLY A 17 -1.98 -4.01 19.83
N LEU A 18 -2.84 -3.80 18.83
CA LEU A 18 -2.94 -2.50 18.15
C LEU A 18 -3.44 -1.39 19.09
N THR A 19 -4.42 -1.69 19.94
CA THR A 19 -4.94 -0.75 20.94
C THR A 19 -3.85 -0.37 21.97
N ALA A 20 -3.03 -1.35 22.39
CA ALA A 20 -1.92 -1.12 23.29
C ALA A 20 -0.83 -0.23 22.66
N VAL A 21 -0.46 -0.47 21.39
CA VAL A 21 0.49 0.39 20.66
C VAL A 21 -0.04 1.82 20.55
N GLN A 22 -1.33 1.98 20.20
CA GLN A 22 -1.95 3.30 20.13
C GLN A 22 -2.00 4.01 21.49
N GLY A 23 -2.30 3.26 22.56
CA GLY A 23 -2.28 3.79 23.93
C GLY A 23 -0.88 4.21 24.37
N PHE A 24 0.13 3.42 24.03
CA PHE A 24 1.54 3.75 24.28
C PHE A 24 1.96 5.01 23.53
N MET A 25 1.65 5.11 22.24
CA MET A 25 1.95 6.31 21.44
C MET A 25 1.23 7.56 21.94
N ALA A 26 -0.01 7.41 22.42
CA ALA A 26 -0.78 8.50 23.00
C ALA A 26 -0.43 8.78 24.48
N ARG A 27 0.45 7.97 25.09
CA ARG A 27 0.78 7.95 26.53
C ARG A 27 -0.46 7.92 27.44
N LYS A 28 -1.56 7.36 26.94
CA LYS A 28 -2.86 7.29 27.63
C LYS A 28 -3.56 5.99 27.27
N LEU A 29 -4.21 5.35 28.26
CA LEU A 29 -5.08 4.23 27.98
C LEU A 29 -6.21 4.70 27.05
N ARG A 30 -6.34 4.05 25.89
CA ARG A 30 -7.38 4.36 24.91
C ARG A 30 -8.25 3.14 24.70
N ARG A 31 -9.55 3.37 24.53
CA ARG A 31 -10.48 2.34 24.05
C ARG A 31 -10.09 1.91 22.63
N PRO A 32 -10.36 0.65 22.25
CA PRO A 32 -10.07 0.18 20.90
C PRO A 32 -10.81 1.04 19.89
N ASN A 33 -10.08 1.58 18.91
CA ASN A 33 -10.68 2.35 17.82
C ASN A 33 -11.28 1.42 16.75
N SER A 34 -12.04 2.01 15.82
CA SER A 34 -12.67 1.30 14.70
C SER A 34 -11.70 0.39 13.95
N LEU A 35 -10.45 0.83 13.73
CA LEU A 35 -9.43 0.04 13.05
C LEU A 35 -9.01 -1.19 13.88
N ALA A 36 -8.81 -1.03 15.19
CA ALA A 36 -8.48 -2.15 16.08
C ALA A 36 -9.61 -3.19 16.16
N LEU A 37 -10.86 -2.72 16.25
CA LEU A 37 -12.04 -3.58 16.24
C LEU A 37 -12.20 -4.32 14.91
N SER A 38 -12.07 -3.60 13.79
CA SER A 38 -12.17 -4.12 12.43
C SER A 38 -11.10 -5.17 12.12
N LEU A 39 -9.85 -4.94 12.56
CA LEU A 39 -8.75 -5.88 12.37
C LEU A 39 -8.93 -7.12 13.27
N GLY A 40 -9.33 -6.92 14.52
CA GLY A 40 -9.63 -8.01 15.46
C GLY A 40 -10.79 -8.88 15.00
N SER A 41 -11.86 -8.27 14.47
CA SER A 41 -13.01 -8.99 13.93
C SER A 41 -12.65 -9.77 12.67
N PHE A 42 -11.84 -9.19 11.77
CA PHE A 42 -11.35 -9.88 10.59
C PHE A 42 -10.65 -11.19 10.98
N VAL A 43 -9.65 -11.11 11.86
CA VAL A 43 -8.86 -12.28 12.26
C VAL A 43 -9.71 -13.30 13.01
N GLY A 44 -10.63 -12.86 13.87
CA GLY A 44 -11.53 -13.74 14.62
C GLY A 44 -12.48 -14.52 13.71
N VAL A 45 -13.20 -13.80 12.85
CA VAL A 45 -14.16 -14.41 11.91
C VAL A 45 -13.43 -15.32 10.92
N PHE A 46 -12.29 -14.87 10.39
CA PHE A 46 -11.48 -15.67 9.47
C PHE A 46 -11.07 -17.00 10.10
N ARG A 47 -10.44 -16.97 11.27
CA ARG A 47 -9.97 -18.19 11.97
C ARG A 47 -11.12 -19.09 12.41
N LEU A 48 -12.26 -18.51 12.79
CA LEU A 48 -13.44 -19.28 13.14
C LEU A 48 -13.97 -20.06 11.93
N LEU A 49 -14.17 -19.39 10.80
CA LEU A 49 -14.73 -20.00 9.59
C LEU A 49 -13.74 -20.99 8.95
N GLU A 50 -12.48 -20.60 8.82
CA GLU A 50 -11.42 -21.43 8.25
C GLU A 50 -11.12 -22.67 9.12
N GLY A 51 -11.02 -22.47 10.44
CA GLY A 51 -10.79 -23.56 11.39
C GLY A 51 -11.98 -24.51 11.52
N THR A 52 -13.20 -24.04 11.31
CA THR A 52 -14.41 -24.90 11.26
C THR A 52 -14.45 -25.68 9.95
N GLY A 53 -14.10 -25.05 8.82
CA GLY A 53 -14.03 -25.71 7.52
C GLY A 53 -12.98 -26.81 7.43
N ARG A 54 -11.85 -26.69 8.14
CA ARG A 54 -10.84 -27.78 8.23
C ARG A 54 -11.27 -28.98 9.07
N LYS A 55 -12.17 -28.80 10.05
CA LYS A 55 -12.51 -29.85 11.04
C LYS A 55 -13.75 -30.66 10.70
N LEU A 56 -14.57 -30.22 9.74
CA LEU A 56 -15.74 -30.99 9.32
C LEU A 56 -15.32 -32.14 8.38
N PRO A 57 -15.68 -33.40 8.67
CA PRO A 57 -15.43 -34.49 7.75
C PRO A 57 -16.24 -34.30 6.46
N THR A 58 -15.60 -34.57 5.33
CA THR A 58 -16.19 -34.60 3.98
C THR A 58 -17.19 -35.77 3.86
N HIS A 59 -18.36 -35.65 4.47
CA HIS A 59 -19.39 -36.71 4.39
C HIS A 59 -20.43 -36.46 3.28
N ASN A 60 -20.43 -35.33 2.59
CA ASN A 60 -21.28 -35.12 1.39
C ASN A 60 -20.84 -33.81 0.75
N GLU A 61 -19.97 -33.83 -0.28
CA GLU A 61 -19.62 -32.80 -1.30
C GLU A 61 -19.66 -31.28 -1.00
N ARG A 62 -19.96 -30.84 0.22
CA ARG A 62 -20.01 -29.44 0.66
C ARG A 62 -18.77 -29.20 1.49
N ARG A 63 -17.70 -28.79 0.82
CA ARG A 63 -16.57 -28.12 1.51
C ARG A 63 -17.14 -26.92 2.26
N PHE A 64 -17.04 -26.94 3.59
CA PHE A 64 -17.30 -25.75 4.39
C PHE A 64 -16.20 -24.72 4.08
N LEU A 65 -16.62 -23.54 3.61
CA LEU A 65 -15.84 -22.34 3.28
C LEU A 65 -14.31 -22.53 3.18
N ASN A 66 -13.78 -22.56 1.95
CA ASN A 66 -12.33 -22.51 1.73
C ASN A 66 -11.75 -21.17 2.25
N ALA A 67 -10.44 -21.09 2.49
CA ALA A 67 -9.78 -19.88 3.01
C ALA A 67 -10.16 -18.57 2.26
N PRO A 68 -10.30 -18.53 0.92
CA PRO A 68 -10.78 -17.34 0.21
C PRO A 68 -12.19 -16.90 0.62
N GLN A 69 -13.10 -17.87 0.83
CA GLN A 69 -14.49 -17.59 1.19
C GLN A 69 -14.60 -17.15 2.66
N ALA A 70 -13.83 -17.78 3.56
CA ALA A 70 -13.70 -17.35 4.94
C ALA A 70 -13.15 -15.91 5.04
N ALA A 71 -12.15 -15.58 4.22
CA ALA A 71 -11.57 -14.25 4.15
C ALA A 71 -12.55 -13.21 3.58
N ALA A 72 -13.36 -13.57 2.58
CA ALA A 72 -14.41 -12.71 2.05
C ALA A 72 -15.45 -12.35 3.12
N VAL A 73 -15.94 -13.34 3.89
CA VAL A 73 -16.89 -13.08 4.99
C VAL A 73 -16.25 -12.24 6.10
N ALA A 74 -15.01 -12.55 6.47
CA ALA A 74 -14.26 -11.77 7.45
C ALA A 74 -14.07 -10.31 7.00
N ALA A 75 -13.80 -10.09 5.71
CA ALA A 75 -13.67 -8.77 5.11
C ALA A 75 -14.99 -8.00 5.16
N ALA A 76 -16.12 -8.65 4.85
CA ALA A 76 -17.44 -8.03 4.97
C ALA A 76 -17.73 -7.57 6.40
N VAL A 77 -17.49 -8.41 7.42
CA VAL A 77 -17.68 -8.07 8.83
C VAL A 77 -16.76 -6.93 9.26
N SER A 78 -15.47 -7.02 8.90
CA SER A 78 -14.46 -5.99 9.17
C SER A 78 -14.83 -4.63 8.54
N SER A 79 -15.41 -4.65 7.34
CA SER A 79 -15.88 -3.48 6.59
C SER A 79 -17.04 -2.74 7.25
N LEU A 80 -17.86 -3.44 8.02
CA LEU A 80 -18.98 -2.85 8.77
C LEU A 80 -18.51 -2.11 10.02
N LEU A 81 -17.36 -2.51 10.59
CA LEU A 81 -16.79 -1.91 11.81
C LEU A 81 -15.80 -0.77 11.52
N LEU A 82 -15.42 -0.57 10.25
CA LEU A 82 -14.43 0.41 9.85
C LEU A 82 -15.06 1.78 9.57
N GLU A 83 -14.41 2.85 10.03
CA GLU A 83 -14.78 4.23 9.70
C GLU A 83 -14.75 4.48 8.17
N ALA A 84 -15.67 5.32 7.69
CA ALA A 84 -15.83 5.63 6.26
C ALA A 84 -14.52 6.11 5.61
N ASP A 85 -13.77 7.01 6.27
CA ASP A 85 -12.52 7.57 5.75
C ASP A 85 -11.44 6.50 5.52
N ARG A 86 -11.40 5.47 6.37
CA ARG A 86 -10.43 4.37 6.27
C ARG A 86 -10.88 3.29 5.28
N LYS A 87 -12.19 3.18 5.08
CA LYS A 87 -12.82 2.20 4.21
C LYS A 87 -12.38 2.37 2.76
N THR A 88 -12.39 3.60 2.26
CA THR A 88 -11.94 3.89 0.89
C THR A 88 -10.48 3.48 0.69
N VAL A 89 -9.59 3.80 1.64
CA VAL A 89 -8.17 3.42 1.57
C VAL A 89 -8.01 1.90 1.53
N LEU A 90 -8.71 1.18 2.41
CA LEU A 90 -8.63 -0.27 2.49
C LEU A 90 -9.18 -0.95 1.24
N VAL A 91 -10.33 -0.49 0.73
CA VAL A 91 -10.95 -0.99 -0.51
C VAL A 91 -10.03 -0.75 -1.69
N SER A 92 -9.49 0.46 -1.84
CA SER A 92 -8.54 0.78 -2.92
C SER A 92 -7.26 -0.06 -2.83
N TYR A 93 -6.73 -0.28 -1.63
CA TYR A 93 -5.58 -1.15 -1.43
C TYR A 93 -5.87 -2.60 -1.83
N ALA A 94 -6.97 -3.17 -1.34
CA ALA A 94 -7.36 -4.53 -1.68
C ALA A 94 -7.62 -4.68 -3.19
N ALA A 95 -8.30 -3.73 -3.81
CA ALA A 95 -8.59 -3.73 -5.24
C ALA A 95 -7.30 -3.66 -6.08
N VAL A 96 -6.34 -2.81 -5.71
CA VAL A 96 -5.04 -2.72 -6.39
C VAL A 96 -4.25 -4.02 -6.25
N GLU A 97 -4.19 -4.61 -5.05
CA GLU A 97 -3.51 -5.89 -4.84
C GLU A 97 -4.16 -7.03 -5.62
N ALA A 98 -5.50 -7.13 -5.59
CA ALA A 98 -6.23 -8.13 -6.35
C ALA A 98 -6.03 -7.95 -7.86
N ALA A 99 -6.09 -6.72 -8.37
CA ALA A 99 -5.82 -6.43 -9.78
C ALA A 99 -4.41 -6.83 -10.18
N LEU A 100 -3.39 -6.55 -9.35
CA LEU A 100 -2.01 -6.96 -9.63
C LEU A 100 -1.84 -8.48 -9.66
N ILE A 101 -2.53 -9.22 -8.78
CA ILE A 101 -2.56 -10.68 -8.80
C ILE A 101 -3.18 -11.19 -10.11
N LEU A 102 -4.36 -10.67 -10.47
CA LEU A 102 -5.06 -11.08 -11.69
C LEU A 102 -4.27 -10.72 -12.96
N ILE A 103 -3.64 -9.54 -13.02
CA ILE A 103 -2.79 -9.16 -14.15
C ILE A 103 -1.64 -10.15 -14.29
N LYS A 104 -1.00 -10.54 -13.19
CA LYS A 104 0.09 -11.53 -13.22
C LYS A 104 -0.38 -12.91 -13.68
N GLU A 105 -1.60 -13.31 -13.34
CA GLU A 105 -2.18 -14.60 -13.69
C GLU A 105 -2.64 -14.65 -15.15
N PHE A 106 -3.30 -13.59 -15.63
CA PHE A 106 -3.99 -13.57 -16.92
C PHE A 106 -3.21 -12.86 -18.03
N THR A 107 -2.06 -12.24 -17.72
CA THR A 107 -1.29 -11.51 -18.72
C THR A 107 0.22 -11.72 -18.56
N MET A 108 0.93 -11.66 -19.69
CA MET A 108 2.39 -11.62 -19.72
C MET A 108 2.95 -10.23 -19.37
N LEU A 109 2.10 -9.24 -19.01
CA LEU A 109 2.55 -7.88 -18.69
C LEU A 109 3.49 -7.86 -17.49
N ALA A 110 3.30 -8.77 -16.52
CA ALA A 110 4.13 -8.86 -15.33
C ALA A 110 5.60 -9.21 -15.64
N ASP A 111 5.87 -9.84 -16.80
CA ASP A 111 7.21 -10.23 -17.22
C ASP A 111 7.92 -9.14 -18.04
N ILE A 112 7.21 -8.06 -18.43
CA ILE A 112 7.78 -6.95 -19.18
C ILE A 112 8.61 -6.07 -18.25
N LYS A 113 9.92 -6.02 -18.53
CA LYS A 113 10.86 -5.17 -17.80
C LYS A 113 10.41 -3.71 -17.86
N TYR A 114 10.24 -3.09 -16.68
CA TYR A 114 9.82 -1.70 -16.48
C TYR A 114 8.35 -1.38 -16.80
N ILE A 115 7.45 -2.37 -16.90
CA ILE A 115 6.00 -2.13 -17.04
C ILE A 115 5.41 -1.25 -15.92
N ASP A 116 6.06 -1.24 -14.76
CA ASP A 116 5.71 -0.39 -13.61
C ASP A 116 5.73 1.11 -13.95
N ILE A 117 6.57 1.54 -14.90
CA ILE A 117 6.70 2.95 -15.29
C ILE A 117 5.46 3.43 -16.06
N PRO A 118 5.06 2.83 -17.20
CA PRO A 118 3.85 3.24 -17.92
C PRO A 118 2.59 3.02 -17.09
N LEU A 119 2.47 1.91 -16.33
CA LEU A 119 1.36 1.71 -15.40
C LEU A 119 1.32 2.83 -14.34
N GLY A 120 2.48 3.24 -13.84
CA GLY A 120 2.54 4.34 -12.92
C GLY A 120 2.23 5.69 -13.53
N ALA A 121 2.58 5.91 -14.79
CA ALA A 121 2.23 7.14 -15.50
C ALA A 121 0.71 7.28 -15.63
N LEU A 122 0.03 6.18 -15.93
CA LEU A 122 -1.43 6.11 -15.98
C LEU A 122 -2.09 6.40 -14.63
N ALA A 123 -1.44 6.05 -13.51
CA ALA A 123 -1.95 6.31 -12.16
C ALA A 123 -1.58 7.72 -11.64
N ALA A 124 -0.34 8.15 -11.85
CA ALA A 124 0.21 9.38 -11.27
C ALA A 124 -0.33 10.65 -11.93
N GLY A 125 -0.60 10.62 -13.25
CA GLY A 125 -1.24 11.74 -13.95
C GLY A 125 -2.59 12.14 -13.34
N PRO A 126 -3.57 11.22 -13.28
CA PRO A 126 -4.87 11.46 -12.64
C PRO A 126 -4.78 11.77 -11.15
N LEU A 127 -3.77 11.22 -10.44
CA LEU A 127 -3.55 11.53 -9.02
C LEU A 127 -3.23 13.01 -8.83
N ILE A 128 -2.25 13.53 -9.57
CA ILE A 128 -1.83 14.94 -9.48
C ILE A 128 -2.92 15.87 -10.03
N ASP A 129 -3.62 15.50 -11.11
CA ASP A 129 -4.81 16.23 -11.60
C ASP A 129 -5.84 16.38 -10.48
N SER A 130 -6.20 15.28 -9.82
CA SER A 130 -7.21 15.31 -8.76
C SER A 130 -6.71 16.08 -7.54
N TRP A 131 -5.43 15.96 -7.18
CA TRP A 131 -4.86 16.64 -6.03
C TRP A 131 -4.90 18.18 -6.15
N ILE A 132 -4.77 18.69 -7.37
CA ILE A 132 -4.82 20.12 -7.67
C ILE A 132 -6.25 20.59 -7.95
N TYR A 133 -6.97 19.91 -8.84
CA TYR A 133 -8.26 20.40 -9.36
C TYR A 133 -9.48 19.90 -8.58
N GLN A 134 -9.32 18.85 -7.77
CA GLN A 134 -10.42 18.15 -7.09
C GLN A 134 -9.96 17.64 -5.72
N SER A 135 -9.32 18.53 -4.95
CA SER A 135 -8.75 18.18 -3.65
C SER A 135 -9.79 17.70 -2.62
N ASP A 136 -11.05 18.06 -2.83
CA ASP A 136 -12.24 17.61 -2.10
C ASP A 136 -12.55 16.12 -2.29
N ALA A 137 -12.10 15.52 -3.41
CA ALA A 137 -12.22 14.08 -3.64
C ALA A 137 -11.28 13.24 -2.76
N PHE A 138 -10.32 13.86 -2.07
CA PHE A 138 -9.45 13.18 -1.12
C PHE A 138 -10.02 13.23 0.30
N ALA A 139 -9.86 12.13 1.05
CA ALA A 139 -10.05 12.21 2.49
C ALA A 139 -9.03 13.20 3.11
N LYS A 140 -9.43 13.93 4.15
CA LYS A 140 -8.59 14.96 4.79
C LYS A 140 -7.20 14.45 5.17
N SER A 141 -7.10 13.22 5.66
CA SER A 141 -5.83 12.58 6.01
C SER A 141 -4.94 12.27 4.79
N GLN A 142 -5.53 11.91 3.66
CA GLN A 142 -4.79 11.64 2.42
C GLN A 142 -4.27 12.94 1.82
N LEU A 143 -5.11 13.98 1.79
CA LEU A 143 -4.73 15.31 1.33
C LEU A 143 -3.59 15.87 2.19
N ALA A 144 -3.72 15.79 3.53
CA ALA A 144 -2.68 16.21 4.45
C ALA A 144 -1.36 15.44 4.25
N ALA A 145 -1.42 14.15 3.92
CA ALA A 145 -0.25 13.34 3.62
C ALA A 145 0.43 13.81 2.31
N LEU A 146 -0.33 14.01 1.23
CA LEU A 146 0.21 14.51 -0.04
C LEU A 146 0.84 15.89 0.10
N ASP A 147 0.19 16.78 0.85
CA ASP A 147 0.67 18.14 1.14
C ASP A 147 1.96 18.09 1.96
N SER A 148 1.98 17.23 2.98
CA SER A 148 3.17 16.99 3.77
C SER A 148 4.30 16.38 2.94
N PHE A 149 4.04 15.49 1.99
CA PHE A 149 5.10 14.92 1.16
C PHE A 149 5.65 15.91 0.15
N CYS A 150 4.82 16.82 -0.36
CA CYS A 150 5.25 17.86 -1.29
C CYS A 150 6.09 18.95 -0.61
N GLN A 151 6.01 19.15 0.72
CA GLN A 151 6.85 20.16 1.40
C GLN A 151 6.70 21.61 0.85
N LEU A 152 5.70 21.90 0.02
CA LEU A 152 5.39 23.26 -0.39
C LEU A 152 4.81 24.04 0.80
N PRO A 153 5.09 25.36 0.89
CA PRO A 153 4.41 26.23 1.84
C PRO A 153 2.88 26.15 1.72
N SER A 154 2.17 26.27 2.83
CA SER A 154 0.70 26.16 2.87
C SER A 154 0.00 27.25 2.04
N ASP A 155 0.59 28.44 1.96
CA ASP A 155 0.10 29.53 1.10
C ASP A 155 0.25 29.20 -0.38
N VAL A 156 1.35 28.55 -0.79
CA VAL A 156 1.56 28.07 -2.16
C VAL A 156 0.56 26.97 -2.50
N LEU A 157 0.35 26.00 -1.59
CA LEU A 157 -0.63 24.93 -1.79
C LEU A 157 -2.05 25.46 -1.94
N ARG A 158 -2.42 26.47 -1.14
CA ARG A 158 -3.71 27.16 -1.26
C ARG A 158 -3.83 27.88 -2.60
N ARG A 159 -2.85 28.72 -2.96
CA ARG A 159 -2.83 29.40 -4.27
C ARG A 159 -2.91 28.42 -5.44
N MET A 160 -2.19 27.30 -5.36
CA MET A 160 -2.22 26.24 -6.37
C MET A 160 -3.63 25.70 -6.60
N ARG A 161 -4.40 25.49 -5.53
CA ARG A 161 -5.77 24.96 -5.61
C ARG A 161 -6.81 26.03 -5.95
N ASP A 162 -6.53 27.28 -5.67
CA ASP A 162 -7.46 28.37 -5.96
C ASP A 162 -7.25 28.89 -7.40
N GLU A 163 -6.02 29.14 -7.80
CA GLU A 163 -5.69 29.82 -9.05
C GLU A 163 -5.66 28.85 -10.25
N MET A 164 -5.13 27.63 -10.11
CA MET A 164 -5.03 26.68 -11.23
C MET A 164 -6.39 26.21 -11.78
N PRO A 165 -7.40 25.91 -10.93
CA PRO A 165 -8.73 25.54 -11.42
C PRO A 165 -9.55 26.72 -11.94
N SER A 166 -9.26 27.94 -11.46
CA SER A 166 -10.05 29.13 -11.80
C SER A 166 -9.83 29.67 -13.22
N ASN A 167 -8.87 29.11 -13.97
CA ASN A 167 -8.41 29.64 -15.27
C ASN A 167 -7.94 31.11 -15.23
N LYS A 168 -7.69 31.69 -14.05
CA LYS A 168 -7.17 33.06 -13.88
C LYS A 168 -5.63 33.12 -13.89
N LEU A 169 -5.00 32.02 -14.26
CA LEU A 169 -3.59 31.78 -14.06
C LEU A 169 -2.77 32.43 -15.18
N VAL A 170 -1.93 33.40 -14.85
CA VAL A 170 -1.02 34.04 -15.80
C VAL A 170 0.14 33.11 -16.13
N SER A 171 0.76 32.53 -15.11
CA SER A 171 1.79 31.50 -15.27
C SER A 171 1.83 30.53 -14.08
N ARG A 172 2.30 29.30 -14.32
CA ARG A 172 2.49 28.31 -13.24
C ARG A 172 3.60 28.74 -12.28
N CYS A 173 4.60 29.46 -12.78
CA CYS A 173 5.70 29.99 -11.99
C CYS A 173 5.20 31.01 -10.95
N ASP A 174 4.25 31.87 -11.31
CA ASP A 174 3.67 32.85 -10.37
C ASP A 174 2.93 32.19 -9.20
N VAL A 175 2.32 31.03 -9.46
CA VAL A 175 1.64 30.25 -8.42
C VAL A 175 2.66 29.62 -7.47
N PHE A 176 3.69 28.97 -8.01
CA PHE A 176 4.63 28.18 -7.22
C PHE A 176 5.72 29.00 -6.53
N HIS A 177 6.25 30.04 -7.18
CA HIS A 177 7.45 30.75 -6.72
C HIS A 177 7.47 32.24 -7.12
N ARG A 178 6.41 32.98 -6.77
CA ARG A 178 6.32 34.43 -7.01
C ARG A 178 7.53 35.18 -6.44
N GLY A 179 8.20 35.95 -7.28
CA GLY A 179 9.36 36.76 -6.88
C GLY A 179 10.67 35.97 -6.73
N GLN A 180 10.72 34.71 -7.16
CA GLN A 180 11.93 33.90 -7.20
C GLN A 180 12.18 33.38 -8.62
N THR A 181 13.46 33.19 -8.97
CA THR A 181 13.81 32.49 -10.22
C THR A 181 13.53 31.00 -10.10
N CYS A 182 13.19 30.33 -11.22
CA CYS A 182 12.94 28.89 -11.22
C CYS A 182 14.11 28.10 -10.63
N THR A 183 15.35 28.50 -10.95
CA THR A 183 16.57 27.83 -10.47
C THR A 183 16.71 27.93 -8.96
N GLN A 184 16.49 29.11 -8.38
CA GLN A 184 16.54 29.31 -6.92
C GLN A 184 15.47 28.46 -6.24
N PHE A 185 14.22 28.55 -6.70
CA PHE A 185 13.11 27.76 -6.16
C PHE A 185 13.40 26.26 -6.19
N HIS A 186 13.86 25.73 -7.33
CA HIS A 186 14.15 24.32 -7.47
C HIS A 186 15.33 23.85 -6.62
N SER A 187 16.38 24.66 -6.47
CA SER A 187 17.51 24.36 -5.59
C SER A 187 17.06 24.28 -4.13
N ASP A 188 16.36 25.30 -3.65
CA ASP A 188 15.87 25.38 -2.27
C ASP A 188 14.88 24.26 -1.97
N TYR A 189 13.96 23.99 -2.90
CA TYR A 189 13.00 22.91 -2.80
C TYR A 189 13.68 21.55 -2.75
N PHE A 190 14.71 21.31 -3.57
CA PHE A 190 15.45 20.05 -3.57
C PHE A 190 16.12 19.80 -2.20
N VAL A 191 16.79 20.81 -1.65
CA VAL A 191 17.44 20.72 -0.33
C VAL A 191 16.40 20.46 0.76
N LYS A 192 15.28 21.18 0.74
CA LYS A 192 14.18 21.00 1.69
C LYS A 192 13.56 19.60 1.59
N GLY A 193 13.29 19.13 0.37
CA GLY A 193 12.74 17.81 0.08
C GLY A 193 13.66 16.69 0.56
N MET A 194 14.97 16.80 0.27
CA MET A 194 15.96 15.83 0.75
C MET A 194 16.03 15.79 2.28
N LYS A 195 16.04 16.95 2.95
CA LYS A 195 16.05 17.02 4.42
C LYS A 195 14.81 16.36 5.03
N PHE A 196 13.64 16.60 4.44
CA PHE A 196 12.39 15.96 4.87
C PHE A 196 12.42 14.45 4.63
N ALA A 197 12.79 14.02 3.43
CA ALA A 197 12.89 12.60 3.08
C ALA A 197 13.85 11.87 4.02
N ILE A 198 14.96 12.52 4.40
CA ILE A 198 15.91 11.96 5.34
C ILE A 198 15.24 11.73 6.70
N ARG A 199 14.62 12.78 7.26
CA ARG A 199 13.91 12.71 8.55
C ARG A 199 12.80 11.65 8.56
N LEU A 200 12.09 11.49 7.44
CA LEU A 200 11.03 10.50 7.31
C LEU A 200 11.59 9.07 7.28
N TYR A 201 12.63 8.82 6.49
CA TYR A 201 13.13 7.46 6.27
C TYR A 201 14.15 6.99 7.29
N VAL A 202 14.92 7.86 7.98
CA VAL A 202 15.92 7.42 8.98
C VAL A 202 15.27 6.51 10.03
N PRO A 203 14.15 6.89 10.70
CA PRO A 203 13.55 6.05 11.73
C PRO A 203 13.05 4.71 11.17
N ILE A 204 12.43 4.73 9.98
CA ILE A 204 11.89 3.54 9.32
C ILE A 204 13.01 2.55 8.99
N TYR A 205 14.12 3.04 8.43
CA TYR A 205 15.26 2.21 8.06
C TYR A 205 16.04 1.74 9.29
N ALA A 206 16.17 2.57 10.32
CA ALA A 206 16.78 2.18 11.58
C ALA A 206 16.03 0.98 12.18
N VAL A 207 14.70 1.06 12.31
CA VAL A 207 13.89 -0.06 12.81
C VAL A 207 13.95 -1.28 11.88
N SER A 208 13.90 -1.08 10.56
CA SER A 208 13.92 -2.17 9.57
C SER A 208 15.26 -2.89 9.46
N VAL A 209 16.38 -2.21 9.77
CA VAL A 209 17.71 -2.82 9.81
C VAL A 209 17.96 -3.45 11.17
N LEU A 210 17.63 -2.73 12.27
CA LEU A 210 17.88 -3.20 13.62
C LEU A 210 17.01 -4.41 13.96
N GLY A 211 15.71 -4.42 13.67
CA GLY A 211 14.81 -5.50 14.11
C GLY A 211 15.16 -6.90 13.56
N PRO A 212 15.11 -7.12 12.23
CA PRO A 212 15.33 -8.44 11.62
C PRO A 212 16.79 -8.89 11.63
N LYS A 213 17.74 -7.94 11.63
CA LYS A 213 19.18 -8.24 11.57
C LYS A 213 19.90 -8.08 12.90
N TYR A 214 19.21 -7.75 14.00
CA TYR A 214 19.80 -7.64 15.35
C TYR A 214 20.72 -8.82 15.68
N LYS A 215 20.24 -10.05 15.43
CA LYS A 215 21.03 -11.27 15.68
C LYS A 215 22.27 -11.38 14.77
N ARG A 216 22.19 -10.96 13.51
CA ARG A 216 23.37 -10.91 12.60
C ARG A 216 24.30 -9.74 12.91
N TRP A 217 23.78 -8.68 13.53
CA TRP A 217 24.57 -7.51 13.88
C TRP A 217 25.41 -7.76 15.13
N ILE A 218 24.89 -8.58 16.06
CA ILE A 218 25.60 -9.02 17.26
C ILE A 218 26.46 -10.26 17.01
N TRP A 219 25.96 -11.23 16.22
CA TRP A 219 26.56 -12.57 16.09
C TRP A 219 26.97 -12.96 14.66
N GLY A 220 26.98 -12.04 13.70
CA GLY A 220 27.27 -12.35 12.29
C GLY A 220 28.05 -11.27 11.56
N PRO A 221 28.39 -11.48 10.28
CA PRO A 221 29.10 -10.50 9.47
C PRO A 221 28.24 -9.25 9.33
N ARG A 222 28.79 -8.10 9.73
CA ARG A 222 28.11 -6.81 9.66
C ARG A 222 27.77 -6.48 8.21
N PRO A 223 26.53 -6.05 7.90
CA PRO A 223 26.19 -5.63 6.55
C PRO A 223 27.03 -4.41 6.16
N ALA A 224 27.46 -4.36 4.89
CA ALA A 224 28.20 -3.21 4.37
C ALA A 224 27.38 -1.92 4.51
N LEU A 225 27.79 -1.02 5.41
CA LEU A 225 27.06 0.20 5.72
C LEU A 225 26.94 1.12 4.50
N ALA A 226 27.99 1.19 3.67
CA ALA A 226 27.99 2.01 2.46
C ALA A 226 26.85 1.66 1.48
N SER A 227 26.60 0.37 1.25
CA SER A 227 25.52 -0.05 0.33
C SER A 227 24.12 0.24 0.89
N LEU A 228 23.97 0.18 2.22
CA LEU A 228 22.74 0.57 2.91
C LEU A 228 22.50 2.09 2.80
N VAL A 229 23.55 2.89 3.01
CA VAL A 229 23.48 4.35 2.88
C VAL A 229 23.15 4.76 1.45
N VAL A 230 23.79 4.16 0.44
CA VAL A 230 23.49 4.45 -0.98
C VAL A 230 22.04 4.10 -1.32
N ARG A 231 21.55 2.93 -0.87
CA ARG A 231 20.15 2.53 -1.07
C ARG A 231 19.18 3.52 -0.42
N TYR A 232 19.53 3.98 0.77
CA TYR A 232 18.76 4.96 1.52
C TYR A 232 18.72 6.32 0.83
N LEU A 233 19.87 6.83 0.37
CA LEU A 233 19.96 8.10 -0.37
C LEU A 233 19.19 8.03 -1.68
N ARG A 234 19.22 6.89 -2.38
CA ARG A 234 18.37 6.65 -3.57
C ARG A 234 16.89 6.80 -3.27
N THR A 235 16.42 6.21 -2.17
CA THR A 235 15.02 6.34 -1.74
C THR A 235 14.67 7.79 -1.40
N CYS A 236 15.56 8.52 -0.72
CA CYS A 236 15.33 9.93 -0.41
C CYS A 236 15.29 10.80 -1.68
N CYS A 237 16.20 10.54 -2.61
CA CYS A 237 16.25 11.18 -3.92
C CYS A 237 14.98 10.87 -4.73
N CYS A 238 14.52 9.62 -4.75
CA CYS A 238 13.26 9.25 -5.40
C CYS A 238 12.09 10.06 -4.85
N LEU A 239 11.93 10.15 -3.53
CA LEU A 239 10.84 10.92 -2.93
C LEU A 239 10.92 12.40 -3.28
N THR A 240 12.13 12.97 -3.29
CA THR A 240 12.34 14.38 -3.66
C THR A 240 12.00 14.61 -5.14
N MET A 241 12.47 13.71 -6.02
CA MET A 241 12.25 13.79 -7.46
C MET A 241 10.78 13.58 -7.86
N LEU A 242 10.00 12.82 -7.08
CA LEU A 242 8.56 12.64 -7.32
C LEU A 242 7.80 13.97 -7.38
N TYR A 243 8.25 14.98 -6.65
CA TYR A 243 7.63 16.31 -6.67
C TYR A 243 8.49 17.36 -7.38
N GLN A 244 9.82 17.21 -7.42
CA GLN A 244 10.69 18.12 -8.17
C GLN A 244 10.45 18.03 -9.69
N VAL A 245 10.32 16.83 -10.24
CA VAL A 245 10.07 16.61 -11.68
C VAL A 245 8.78 17.30 -12.15
N PRO A 246 7.60 17.09 -11.52
CA PRO A 246 6.37 17.73 -12.00
C PRO A 246 6.40 19.26 -11.85
N LEU A 247 7.04 19.78 -10.80
CA LEU A 247 7.24 21.22 -10.64
C LEU A 247 8.17 21.77 -11.74
N GLY A 248 9.26 21.06 -12.06
CA GLY A 248 10.19 21.45 -13.12
C GLY A 248 9.53 21.46 -14.50
N VAL A 249 8.77 20.41 -14.82
CA VAL A 249 7.96 20.35 -16.06
C VAL A 249 6.96 21.50 -16.12
N SER A 250 6.34 21.84 -15.00
CA SER A 250 5.39 22.95 -14.90
C SER A 250 6.03 24.30 -15.19
N CYS A 251 7.28 24.52 -14.75
CA CYS A 251 8.04 25.75 -14.99
C CYS A 251 8.60 25.83 -16.43
N LEU A 252 8.99 24.70 -17.02
CA LEU A 252 9.53 24.65 -18.38
C LEU A 252 8.44 24.77 -19.46
N SER A 253 7.22 24.32 -19.16
CA SER A 253 6.13 24.42 -20.12
C SER A 253 5.62 25.84 -20.25
N ARG A 254 5.55 26.35 -21.50
CA ARG A 254 4.91 27.62 -21.85
C ARG A 254 3.46 27.47 -22.32
N SER A 255 2.87 26.27 -22.20
CA SER A 255 1.51 26.03 -22.68
C SER A 255 0.45 26.56 -21.73
N ASP A 256 -0.56 27.21 -22.30
CA ASP A 256 -1.77 27.69 -21.59
C ASP A 256 -2.75 26.56 -21.23
N ARG A 257 -2.48 25.32 -21.71
CA ARG A 257 -3.27 24.13 -21.34
C ARG A 257 -2.84 23.61 -19.97
N HIS A 258 -3.05 24.41 -18.92
CA HIS A 258 -2.51 24.14 -17.57
C HIS A 258 -2.89 22.76 -17.03
N ARG A 259 -4.15 22.35 -17.17
CA ARG A 259 -4.62 21.04 -16.70
C ARG A 259 -3.97 19.86 -17.43
N LEU A 260 -3.75 19.99 -18.74
CA LEU A 260 -3.04 18.97 -19.52
C LEU A 260 -1.58 18.86 -19.07
N ILE A 261 -0.91 20.00 -18.88
CA ILE A 261 0.47 20.02 -18.38
C ILE A 261 0.56 19.42 -16.99
N VAL A 262 -0.39 19.69 -16.09
CA VAL A 262 -0.45 19.07 -14.76
C VAL A 262 -0.57 17.54 -14.87
N ARG A 263 -1.41 17.01 -15.76
CA ARG A 263 -1.52 15.57 -16.00
C ARG A 263 -0.22 14.96 -16.54
N MET A 264 0.40 15.61 -17.51
CA MET A 264 1.65 15.17 -18.11
C MET A 264 2.81 15.23 -17.10
N ALA A 265 2.89 16.30 -16.31
CA ALA A 265 3.83 16.44 -15.21
C ALA A 265 3.62 15.32 -14.18
N GLY A 266 2.35 15.03 -13.84
CA GLY A 266 1.95 13.90 -13.02
C GLY A 266 2.45 12.55 -13.57
N ALA A 267 2.26 12.29 -14.86
CA ALA A 267 2.77 11.09 -15.51
C ALA A 267 4.31 11.02 -15.48
N LEU A 268 5.00 12.13 -15.73
CA LEU A 268 6.46 12.22 -15.73
C LEU A 268 7.08 12.05 -14.34
N THR A 269 6.31 12.20 -13.25
CA THR A 269 6.80 11.86 -11.90
C THR A 269 7.30 10.43 -11.81
N THR A 270 6.80 9.51 -12.64
CA THR A 270 7.27 8.13 -12.68
C THR A 270 8.71 7.95 -13.09
N LEU A 271 9.32 8.94 -13.76
CA LEU A 271 10.75 8.96 -14.01
C LEU A 271 11.56 8.97 -12.71
N ALA A 272 11.02 9.52 -11.62
CA ALA A 272 11.66 9.45 -10.30
C ALA A 272 11.88 8.00 -9.83
N PHE A 273 11.05 7.04 -10.28
CA PHE A 273 11.23 5.64 -9.94
C PHE A 273 12.48 5.02 -10.58
N LEU A 274 13.06 5.63 -11.61
CA LEU A 274 14.37 5.21 -12.13
C LEU A 274 15.47 5.29 -11.06
N ALA A 275 15.35 6.25 -10.14
CA ALA A 275 16.27 6.36 -9.00
C ALA A 275 16.01 5.31 -7.90
N GLU A 276 14.80 4.76 -7.81
CA GLU A 276 14.43 3.79 -6.77
C GLU A 276 14.89 2.36 -7.14
N HIS A 277 15.15 1.53 -6.12
CA HIS A 277 15.51 0.13 -6.32
C HIS A 277 14.29 -0.69 -6.77
N HIS A 278 14.45 -1.61 -7.74
CA HIS A 278 13.37 -2.45 -8.31
C HIS A 278 12.39 -3.01 -7.26
N HIS A 279 12.92 -3.68 -6.23
CA HIS A 279 12.13 -4.24 -5.12
C HIS A 279 11.24 -3.20 -4.38
N ARG A 280 11.62 -1.92 -4.34
CA ARG A 280 10.84 -0.87 -3.66
C ARG A 280 9.86 -0.17 -4.60
N ARG A 281 10.14 -0.14 -5.92
CA ARG A 281 9.27 0.49 -6.93
C ARG A 281 7.84 -0.03 -6.84
N GLY A 282 7.66 -1.35 -6.82
CA GLY A 282 6.33 -1.96 -6.72
C GLY A 282 5.54 -1.51 -5.47
N SER A 283 6.20 -1.35 -4.31
CA SER A 283 5.52 -0.87 -3.09
C SER A 283 5.11 0.60 -3.19
N VAL A 284 5.96 1.44 -3.79
CA VAL A 284 5.62 2.86 -3.97
C VAL A 284 4.51 3.00 -5.01
N MET A 285 4.57 2.21 -6.08
CA MET A 285 3.56 2.18 -7.11
C MET A 285 2.20 1.72 -6.60
N LYS A 286 2.16 0.70 -5.74
CA LYS A 286 0.93 0.30 -5.05
C LYS A 286 0.33 1.47 -4.27
N ALA A 287 1.15 2.23 -3.54
CA ALA A 287 0.66 3.39 -2.80
C ALA A 287 0.09 4.48 -3.73
N VAL A 288 0.77 4.79 -4.84
CA VAL A 288 0.25 5.70 -5.87
C VAL A 288 -1.09 5.19 -6.41
N GLY A 289 -1.15 3.91 -6.79
CA GLY A 289 -2.36 3.26 -7.27
C GLY A 289 -3.53 3.35 -6.27
N VAL A 290 -3.27 3.13 -4.97
CA VAL A 290 -4.30 3.25 -3.92
C VAL A 290 -4.92 4.64 -3.89
N TYR A 291 -4.10 5.70 -3.89
CA TYR A 291 -4.60 7.07 -3.87
C TYR A 291 -5.33 7.43 -5.17
N THR A 292 -4.82 6.99 -6.32
CA THR A 292 -5.48 7.22 -7.62
C THR A 292 -6.82 6.52 -7.70
N THR A 293 -6.88 5.22 -7.38
CA THR A 293 -8.12 4.43 -7.43
C THR A 293 -9.19 5.02 -6.51
N GLY A 294 -8.81 5.41 -5.29
CA GLY A 294 -9.75 6.03 -4.34
C GLY A 294 -10.35 7.33 -4.86
N THR A 295 -9.52 8.21 -5.42
CA THR A 295 -9.96 9.52 -5.91
C THR A 295 -10.74 9.43 -7.21
N VAL A 296 -10.31 8.58 -8.16
CA VAL A 296 -11.06 8.31 -9.38
C VAL A 296 -12.41 7.68 -9.07
N ALA A 297 -12.47 6.74 -8.13
CA ALA A 297 -13.75 6.15 -7.70
C ALA A 297 -14.68 7.20 -7.08
N ALA A 298 -14.17 8.06 -6.20
CA ALA A 298 -14.96 9.15 -5.62
C ALA A 298 -15.53 10.09 -6.70
N ARG A 299 -14.72 10.44 -7.71
CA ARG A 299 -15.15 11.24 -8.86
C ARG A 299 -16.21 10.55 -9.71
N MET A 300 -16.07 9.25 -9.94
CA MET A 300 -17.06 8.49 -10.72
C MET A 300 -18.39 8.42 -9.98
N VAL A 301 -18.36 8.18 -8.67
CA VAL A 301 -19.56 8.17 -7.82
C VAL A 301 -20.29 9.51 -7.88
N THR A 302 -19.56 10.62 -7.75
CA THR A 302 -20.16 11.96 -7.82
C THR A 302 -20.67 12.31 -9.21
N ALA A 303 -19.94 11.95 -10.27
CA ALA A 303 -20.35 12.21 -11.66
C ALA A 303 -21.59 11.41 -12.07
N ILE A 304 -21.74 10.17 -11.59
CA ILE A 304 -22.90 9.30 -11.88
C ILE A 304 -24.07 9.62 -10.95
N GLY A 305 -23.84 10.30 -9.83
CA GLY A 305 -24.87 10.59 -8.83
C GLY A 305 -25.35 9.35 -8.08
N LEU A 306 -24.44 8.40 -7.81
CA LEU A 306 -24.82 7.15 -7.13
C LEU A 306 -25.25 7.42 -5.68
N PRO A 307 -26.38 6.84 -5.23
CA PRO A 307 -26.80 6.98 -3.85
C PRO A 307 -25.84 6.28 -2.88
N ASP A 308 -25.63 6.86 -1.71
CA ASP A 308 -24.72 6.38 -0.66
C ASP A 308 -24.89 4.91 -0.31
N LYS A 309 -26.14 4.42 -0.34
CA LYS A 309 -26.46 3.02 -0.07
C LYS A 309 -25.77 2.10 -1.09
N ILE A 310 -25.83 2.43 -2.38
CA ILE A 310 -25.19 1.65 -3.45
C ILE A 310 -23.67 1.70 -3.30
N VAL A 311 -23.10 2.87 -2.98
CA VAL A 311 -21.65 3.02 -2.75
C VAL A 311 -21.19 2.13 -1.60
N LYS A 312 -21.91 2.12 -0.48
CA LYS A 312 -21.59 1.29 0.70
C LYS A 312 -21.63 -0.21 0.39
N TRP A 313 -22.66 -0.66 -0.34
CA TRP A 313 -22.76 -2.06 -0.78
C TRP A 313 -21.68 -2.42 -1.79
N GLY A 314 -21.41 -1.54 -2.77
CA GLY A 314 -20.34 -1.71 -3.75
C GLY A 314 -18.97 -1.84 -3.10
N GLN A 315 -18.64 -0.98 -2.14
CA GLN A 315 -17.40 -1.07 -1.35
C GLN A 315 -17.28 -2.39 -0.58
N LEU A 316 -18.38 -2.88 0.00
CA LEU A 316 -18.40 -4.15 0.72
C LEU A 316 -18.17 -5.32 -0.22
N VAL A 317 -18.89 -5.38 -1.35
CA VAL A 317 -18.74 -6.44 -2.36
C VAL A 317 -17.34 -6.42 -2.95
N LEU A 318 -16.84 -5.25 -3.34
CA LEU A 318 -15.50 -5.10 -3.92
C LEU A 318 -14.41 -5.52 -2.94
N LEU A 319 -14.49 -5.10 -1.67
CA LEU A 319 -13.53 -5.51 -0.65
C LEU A 319 -13.55 -7.03 -0.44
N SER A 320 -14.73 -7.63 -0.30
CA SER A 320 -14.87 -9.08 -0.10
C SER A 320 -14.31 -9.87 -1.29
N ALA A 321 -14.63 -9.45 -2.51
CA ALA A 321 -14.11 -10.08 -3.74
C ALA A 321 -12.59 -9.93 -3.85
N ALA A 322 -12.07 -8.73 -3.62
CA ALA A 322 -10.63 -8.48 -3.68
C ALA A 322 -9.84 -9.29 -2.64
N ILE A 323 -10.34 -9.34 -1.40
CA ILE A 323 -9.73 -10.16 -0.34
C ILE A 323 -9.82 -11.66 -0.68
N ALA A 324 -10.92 -12.13 -1.28
CA ALA A 324 -11.01 -13.51 -1.75
C ALA A 324 -9.91 -13.84 -2.77
N VAL A 325 -9.70 -12.98 -3.77
CA VAL A 325 -8.62 -13.14 -4.78
C VAL A 325 -7.24 -13.17 -4.12
N ILE A 326 -6.98 -12.27 -3.16
CA ILE A 326 -5.71 -12.23 -2.43
C ILE A 326 -5.47 -13.54 -1.66
N PHE A 327 -6.51 -14.07 -1.01
CA PHE A 327 -6.40 -15.31 -0.23
C PHE A 327 -6.43 -16.58 -1.09
N GLN A 328 -6.90 -16.50 -2.33
CA GLN A 328 -6.75 -17.58 -3.31
C GLN A 328 -5.28 -17.72 -3.74
N HIS A 329 -4.54 -16.61 -3.75
CA HIS A 329 -3.15 -16.53 -4.21
C HIS A 329 -2.21 -16.05 -3.11
N THR A 330 -2.31 -16.64 -1.90
CA THR A 330 -1.38 -16.29 -0.82
C THR A 330 0.06 -16.61 -1.23
N THR A 331 0.86 -15.59 -1.53
CA THR A 331 2.30 -15.79 -1.78
C THR A 331 3.01 -16.11 -0.46
N PRO A 332 3.97 -17.05 -0.46
CA PRO A 332 4.69 -17.46 0.75
C PRO A 332 5.73 -16.43 1.24
N ASP A 333 5.67 -15.16 0.81
CA ASP A 333 6.72 -14.15 1.05
C ASP A 333 6.94 -13.82 2.53
N SER A 334 5.99 -14.18 3.40
CA SER A 334 6.08 -13.95 4.85
C SER A 334 5.45 -15.09 5.65
N SER A 335 6.19 -16.17 5.83
CA SER A 335 5.78 -17.29 6.71
C SER A 335 5.39 -16.85 8.14
N ARG A 336 5.90 -15.70 8.61
CA ARG A 336 5.53 -15.09 9.89
C ARG A 336 4.15 -14.43 9.88
N MET A 337 3.80 -13.69 8.82
CA MET A 337 2.47 -13.07 8.70
C MET A 337 1.40 -14.13 8.45
N VAL A 338 1.70 -15.12 7.61
CA VAL A 338 0.80 -16.28 7.41
C VAL A 338 0.59 -17.01 8.74
N ARG A 339 1.66 -17.26 9.53
CA ARG A 339 1.53 -17.85 10.87
C ARG A 339 0.73 -16.97 11.83
N MET A 340 0.90 -15.64 11.80
CA MET A 340 0.11 -14.73 12.62
C MET A 340 -1.36 -14.69 12.20
N LEU A 341 -1.67 -14.93 10.93
CA LEU A 341 -3.02 -14.87 10.42
C LEU A 341 -3.77 -16.19 10.61
N TYR A 342 -3.19 -17.30 10.19
CA TYR A 342 -3.76 -18.66 10.29
C TYR A 342 -3.52 -19.31 11.66
N GLY A 343 -2.55 -18.81 12.44
CA GLY A 343 -2.23 -19.33 13.77
C GLY A 343 -1.60 -20.72 13.80
N HIS A 344 -1.18 -21.28 12.66
CA HIS A 344 -0.57 -22.60 12.51
C HIS A 344 0.55 -22.59 11.45
N ASN A 345 1.37 -23.65 11.40
CA ASN A 345 2.38 -23.85 10.35
C ASN A 345 1.82 -24.77 9.25
N ASP A 346 1.79 -24.32 7.99
CA ASP A 346 1.37 -25.13 6.83
C ASP A 346 2.31 -26.30 6.50
N LYS A 347 3.42 -26.49 7.24
CA LYS A 347 4.27 -27.68 7.12
C LYS A 347 3.55 -29.01 7.41
N LEU A 348 2.35 -28.96 7.99
CA LEU A 348 1.55 -30.15 8.28
C LEU A 348 0.49 -30.48 7.21
N ALA A 349 0.32 -29.64 6.18
CA ALA A 349 -0.68 -29.83 5.13
C ALA A 349 -0.10 -30.33 3.79
N LEU A 350 1.06 -30.99 3.80
CA LEU A 350 1.49 -31.80 2.66
C LEU A 350 0.66 -33.10 2.67
N THR A 351 -0.17 -33.30 1.65
CA THR A 351 -0.86 -34.56 1.38
C THR A 351 0.15 -35.72 1.39
N PRO A 352 -0.23 -36.94 1.81
CA PRO A 352 0.70 -38.08 1.91
C PRO A 352 1.52 -38.32 0.62
N GLN A 353 0.92 -38.04 -0.53
CA GLN A 353 1.54 -38.13 -1.86
C GLN A 353 2.71 -37.16 -2.07
N GLN A 354 2.68 -35.99 -1.43
CA GLN A 354 3.72 -34.94 -1.54
C GLN A 354 4.86 -35.13 -0.52
N ARG A 355 4.63 -35.97 0.50
CA ARG A 355 5.64 -36.40 1.47
C ARG A 355 6.57 -37.46 0.89
N VAL A 356 6.07 -38.31 -0.02
CA VAL A 356 6.85 -39.35 -0.70
C VAL A 356 7.80 -38.76 -1.75
N THR A 357 7.36 -37.75 -2.51
CA THR A 357 8.22 -37.07 -3.50
C THR A 357 9.32 -36.25 -2.84
N THR A 358 9.03 -35.56 -1.73
CA THR A 358 10.04 -34.79 -1.00
C THR A 358 11.06 -35.66 -0.25
N SER A 359 10.68 -36.86 0.22
CA SER A 359 11.62 -37.84 0.77
C SER A 359 12.52 -38.48 -0.30
N HIS A 360 11.98 -38.78 -1.49
CA HIS A 360 12.79 -39.32 -2.59
C HIS A 360 13.79 -38.29 -3.15
N GLU A 361 13.40 -37.01 -3.21
CA GLU A 361 14.30 -35.94 -3.67
C GLU A 361 15.40 -35.61 -2.66
N ALA A 362 15.12 -35.72 -1.36
CA ALA A 362 16.11 -35.56 -0.31
C ALA A 362 17.10 -36.74 -0.25
N ALA A 363 16.62 -37.97 -0.45
CA ALA A 363 17.48 -39.16 -0.54
C ALA A 363 18.40 -39.12 -1.77
N SER A 364 17.88 -38.71 -2.94
CA SER A 364 18.67 -38.56 -4.18
C SER A 364 19.78 -37.51 -4.07
N LYS A 365 19.54 -36.40 -3.35
CA LYS A 365 20.54 -35.35 -3.11
C LYS A 365 21.60 -35.76 -2.07
N SER A 366 21.28 -36.70 -1.18
CA SER A 366 22.24 -37.28 -0.22
C SER A 366 23.24 -38.20 -0.92
N THR A 367 22.78 -39.05 -1.84
CA THR A 367 23.65 -40.01 -2.55
C THR A 367 24.61 -39.32 -3.53
N LYS A 368 24.19 -38.22 -4.17
CA LYS A 368 25.06 -37.42 -5.07
C LYS A 368 26.11 -36.56 -4.36
N ARG A 369 26.08 -36.46 -3.02
CA ARG A 369 27.10 -35.74 -2.23
C ARG A 369 28.16 -36.64 -1.64
N ALA A 370 28.01 -37.97 -1.79
CA ALA A 370 28.92 -38.98 -1.26
C ALA A 370 29.72 -39.70 -2.36
N SER A 371 29.66 -39.23 -3.61
CA SER A 371 30.44 -39.73 -4.75
C SER A 371 31.44 -38.67 -5.24
#